data_AF-A0A8T4B7M6-F1
#
_entry.id   AF-A0A8T4B7M6-F1
#
_cell.length_a   1.000
_cell.length_b   1.000
_cell.length_c   1.000
_cell.angle_alpha   90.00
_cell.angle_beta   90.00
_cell.angle_gamma   90.00
#
_symmetry.space_group_name_H-M   'P 1'
#
loop_
_entity.id
_entity.type
_entity.pdbx_description
1 polymer ?
#
loop_
_entity_poly.entity_id
_entity_poly.type
_entity_poly.pdbx_seq_one_letter_code
_entity_poly.pdbx_strand_id
1 'polypeptide(L)'
;MSEKSFDERREALKARVKKQLEESSIQDSEPELIVPQSELMLDEDSFESMMEFEYDDKARLRKLAAVLILVGSLLGIFSGGIILQGNPSELLNSSLFEQTQSVDITGQALDIEGQAIFNASIELVDYESSETLQVTYTNDNGYFQLKNVKSETMLLRVSLEGYNTIERTFDAVDGIMQPFTMKNGSEITKETVQSEDSGWSLEAAVGLSTFIGVMTIITGIVGIQASVETRRAKRYRKTQYLAGISLFSRGLILFGPILILVGMGLLTLTKEQFEDTEEV
;
A
#
# COMPACT_ATOMS: atom_id res chain seq x y z
N MET A 1 7.28 -0.36 -94.20
CA MET A 1 7.14 1.11 -94.01
C MET A 1 5.95 1.33 -93.09
N SER A 2 6.02 2.13 -92.03
CA SER A 2 6.77 3.38 -91.98
C SER A 2 7.34 3.64 -90.59
N GLU A 3 8.67 3.73 -90.49
CA GLU A 3 9.39 4.32 -89.35
C GLU A 3 8.85 5.72 -88.99
N LYS A 4 8.12 6.40 -89.90
CA LYS A 4 7.41 7.65 -89.64
C LYS A 4 6.46 7.59 -88.42
N SER A 5 5.86 6.43 -88.10
CA SER A 5 4.93 6.33 -86.97
C SER A 5 5.60 6.38 -85.60
N PHE A 6 6.86 5.97 -85.48
CA PHE A 6 7.57 6.00 -84.20
C PHE A 6 8.21 7.36 -83.95
N ASP A 7 8.71 8.02 -84.99
CA ASP A 7 9.26 9.37 -84.89
C ASP A 7 8.17 10.41 -84.62
N GLU A 8 6.99 10.32 -85.25
CA GLU A 8 5.84 11.19 -84.92
C GLU A 8 5.39 11.06 -83.46
N ARG A 9 5.38 9.84 -82.92
CA ARG A 9 5.02 9.58 -81.52
C ARG A 9 6.07 10.15 -80.56
N ARG A 10 7.34 10.12 -80.95
CA ARG A 10 8.47 10.61 -80.15
C ARG A 10 8.54 12.13 -80.16
N GLU A 11 8.22 12.77 -81.29
CA GLU A 11 8.06 14.22 -81.38
C GLU A 11 6.82 14.71 -80.61
N ALA A 12 5.69 14.01 -80.71
CA ALA A 12 4.50 14.33 -79.92
C ALA A 12 4.76 14.23 -78.40
N LEU A 13 5.54 13.22 -77.95
CA LEU A 13 5.95 13.09 -76.56
C LEU A 13 6.91 14.20 -76.12
N LYS A 14 7.89 14.56 -76.95
CA LYS A 14 8.82 15.67 -76.67
C LYS A 14 8.09 17.01 -76.60
N ALA A 15 7.14 17.26 -77.48
CA ALA A 15 6.31 18.47 -77.45
C ALA A 15 5.44 18.53 -76.19
N ARG A 16 4.90 17.39 -75.74
CA ARG A 16 4.11 17.30 -74.51
C ARG A 16 4.95 17.53 -73.25
N VAL A 17 6.13 16.91 -73.17
CA VAL A 17 7.09 17.10 -72.07
C VAL A 17 7.62 18.53 -72.06
N LYS A 18 7.90 19.13 -73.22
CA LYS A 18 8.34 20.54 -73.31
C LYS A 18 7.22 21.50 -72.89
N LYS A 19 5.97 21.25 -73.31
CA LYS A 19 4.82 22.04 -72.86
C LYS A 19 4.58 21.89 -71.36
N GLN A 20 4.78 20.70 -70.80
CA GLN A 20 4.67 20.45 -69.36
C GLN A 20 5.83 21.10 -68.59
N LEU A 21 7.03 21.16 -69.18
CA LEU A 21 8.19 21.87 -68.63
C LEU A 21 8.00 23.40 -68.67
N GLU A 22 7.38 23.92 -69.73
CA GLU A 22 7.01 25.33 -69.91
C GLU A 22 5.82 25.73 -69.01
N GLU A 23 4.82 24.85 -68.82
CA GLU A 23 3.74 25.06 -67.85
C GLU A 23 4.27 24.99 -66.41
N SER A 24 5.26 24.13 -66.11
CA SER A 24 5.93 24.16 -64.81
C SER A 24 6.88 25.35 -64.63
N SER A 25 7.51 25.86 -65.70
CA SER A 25 8.39 27.04 -65.61
C SER A 25 7.67 28.39 -65.70
N ILE A 26 6.39 28.40 -66.08
CA ILE A 26 5.50 29.57 -65.97
C ILE A 26 4.77 29.59 -64.62
N GLN A 27 4.84 28.49 -63.85
CA GLN A 27 4.34 28.41 -62.48
C GLN A 27 5.46 28.46 -61.42
N ASP A 28 6.67 28.89 -61.83
CA ASP A 28 7.76 29.34 -60.93
C ASP A 28 7.74 30.87 -60.80
N SER A 29 6.60 31.39 -60.38
CA SER A 29 6.56 32.66 -59.65
C SER A 29 5.96 32.38 -58.28
N GLU A 30 6.64 31.54 -57.50
CA GLU A 30 6.55 31.68 -56.06
C GLU A 30 7.07 33.09 -55.73
N PRO A 31 6.38 33.87 -54.89
CA PRO A 31 6.98 35.08 -54.36
C PRO A 31 8.28 34.65 -53.70
N GLU A 32 9.40 35.20 -54.16
CA GLU A 32 10.66 35.12 -53.43
C GLU A 32 10.33 35.55 -52.00
N LEU A 33 10.29 34.58 -51.07
CA LEU A 33 10.05 34.84 -49.66
C LEU A 33 11.34 35.48 -49.15
N ILE A 34 11.52 36.74 -49.49
CA ILE A 34 12.46 37.64 -48.85
C ILE A 34 11.86 37.80 -47.45
N VAL A 35 12.15 36.85 -46.56
CA VAL A 35 11.94 37.02 -45.14
C VAL A 35 12.86 38.18 -44.76
N PRO A 36 12.33 39.37 -44.45
CA PRO A 36 13.20 40.40 -43.92
C PRO A 36 13.79 39.83 -42.63
N GLN A 37 15.12 39.84 -42.50
CA GLN A 37 15.82 39.37 -41.29
C GLN A 37 15.38 40.10 -40.00
N SER A 38 14.49 41.08 -40.09
CA SER A 38 13.86 41.78 -38.98
C SER A 38 12.73 41.00 -38.30
N GLU A 39 12.17 39.94 -38.88
CA GLU A 39 11.03 39.21 -38.27
C GLU A 39 11.45 37.99 -37.41
N LEU A 40 12.76 37.76 -37.28
CA LEU A 40 13.38 36.83 -36.33
C LEU A 40 13.93 37.55 -35.08
N MET A 41 13.50 38.79 -34.84
CA MET A 41 13.63 39.39 -33.52
C MET A 41 12.33 39.08 -32.77
N LEU A 42 12.30 37.91 -32.11
CA LEU A 42 11.54 37.84 -30.86
C LEU A 42 12.09 39.00 -30.03
N ASP A 43 11.26 40.02 -29.77
CA ASP A 43 11.67 41.17 -28.97
C ASP A 43 12.38 40.61 -27.73
N GLU A 44 13.67 40.95 -27.52
CA GLU A 44 14.45 40.42 -26.39
C GLU A 44 13.69 40.68 -25.09
N ASP A 45 12.98 41.80 -24.99
CA ASP A 45 12.06 42.14 -23.90
C ASP A 45 10.88 41.15 -23.74
N SER A 46 10.32 40.63 -24.85
CA SER A 46 9.24 39.63 -24.82
C SER A 46 9.74 38.24 -24.41
N PHE A 47 10.96 37.87 -24.82
CA PHE A 47 11.60 36.61 -24.44
C PHE A 47 12.10 36.65 -22.99
N GLU A 48 12.69 37.77 -22.58
CA GLU A 48 13.17 37.99 -21.21
C GLU A 48 11.99 38.05 -20.22
N SER A 49 10.90 38.75 -20.57
CA SER A 49 9.67 38.74 -19.75
C SER A 49 8.98 37.37 -19.71
N MET A 50 9.01 36.60 -20.81
CA MET A 50 8.49 35.23 -20.84
C MET A 50 9.34 34.28 -19.99
N MET A 51 10.67 34.39 -20.04
CA MET A 51 11.58 33.62 -19.19
C MET A 51 11.49 34.03 -17.70
N GLU A 52 11.35 35.31 -17.41
CA GLU A 52 11.17 35.82 -16.03
C GLU A 52 9.86 35.29 -15.43
N PHE A 53 8.78 35.27 -16.22
CA PHE A 53 7.51 34.68 -15.83
C PHE A 53 7.62 33.16 -15.59
N GLU A 54 8.26 32.43 -16.50
CA GLU A 54 8.48 30.98 -16.36
C GLU A 54 9.36 30.64 -15.14
N TYR A 55 10.38 31.46 -14.87
CA TYR A 55 11.27 31.31 -13.72
C TYR A 55 10.56 31.57 -12.39
N ASP A 56 9.72 32.61 -12.30
CA ASP A 56 8.92 32.88 -11.09
C ASP A 56 7.90 31.76 -10.83
N ASP A 57 7.24 31.25 -11.88
CA ASP A 57 6.31 30.13 -11.77
C ASP A 57 6.99 28.84 -11.31
N LYS A 58 8.14 28.48 -11.89
CA LYS A 58 8.95 27.33 -11.42
C LYS A 58 9.40 27.55 -9.96
N ALA A 59 9.75 28.78 -9.57
CA ALA A 59 10.17 29.08 -8.20
C ALA A 59 9.03 28.94 -7.19
N ARG A 60 7.80 29.29 -7.58
CA ARG A 60 6.58 29.06 -6.81
C ARG A 60 6.28 27.56 -6.67
N LEU A 61 6.39 26.79 -7.75
CA LEU A 61 6.21 25.33 -7.73
C LEU A 61 7.21 24.64 -6.79
N ARG A 62 8.47 25.09 -6.78
CA ARG A 62 9.50 24.55 -5.87
C ARG A 62 9.21 24.89 -4.41
N LYS A 63 8.76 26.11 -4.12
CA LYS A 63 8.32 26.50 -2.75
C LYS A 63 7.12 25.68 -2.30
N LEU A 64 6.15 25.45 -3.20
CA LEU A 64 5.00 24.59 -2.94
C LEU A 64 5.44 23.15 -2.65
N ALA A 65 6.34 22.60 -3.46
CA ALA A 65 6.93 21.28 -3.24
C ALA A 65 7.60 21.17 -1.85
N ALA A 66 8.37 22.18 -1.44
CA ALA A 66 8.98 22.20 -0.11
C ALA A 66 7.94 22.18 1.01
N VAL A 67 6.83 22.92 0.87
CA VAL A 67 5.75 22.95 1.86
C VAL A 67 5.04 21.60 1.94
N LEU A 68 4.74 20.96 0.80
CA LEU A 68 4.10 19.65 0.76
C LEU A 68 4.94 18.57 1.45
N ILE A 69 6.25 18.53 1.16
CA ILE A 69 7.18 17.61 1.81
C ILE A 69 7.23 17.88 3.32
N LEU A 70 7.29 19.15 3.73
CA LEU A 70 7.33 19.54 5.15
C LEU A 70 6.08 19.10 5.91
N VAL A 71 4.89 19.40 5.37
CA VAL A 71 3.62 19.05 6.01
C VAL A 71 3.48 17.53 6.09
N GLY A 72 3.83 16.80 5.04
CA GLY A 72 3.79 15.33 5.04
C GLY A 72 4.73 14.73 6.09
N SER A 73 5.91 15.31 6.25
CA SER A 73 6.90 14.90 7.24
C SER A 73 6.47 15.20 8.68
N LEU A 74 5.83 16.34 8.92
CA LEU A 74 5.29 16.70 10.23
C LEU A 74 4.15 15.75 10.63
N LEU A 75 3.24 15.45 9.70
CA LEU A 75 2.20 14.44 9.91
C LEU A 75 2.79 13.08 10.27
N GLY A 76 3.90 12.72 9.62
CA GLY A 76 4.78 11.60 9.96
C GLY A 76 5.17 11.56 11.43
N ILE A 77 5.80 12.62 11.91
CA ILE A 77 6.27 12.75 13.29
C ILE A 77 5.11 12.70 14.28
N PHE A 78 4.01 13.40 14.01
CA PHE A 78 2.83 13.38 14.88
C PHE A 78 2.25 11.97 15.02
N SER A 79 2.14 11.24 13.92
CA SER A 79 1.67 9.84 13.95
C SER A 79 2.62 8.91 14.68
N GLY A 80 3.93 9.01 14.42
CA GLY A 80 4.92 8.28 15.19
C GLY A 80 4.84 8.56 16.69
N GLY A 81 4.55 9.82 17.06
CA GLY A 81 4.27 10.22 18.44
C GLY A 81 3.01 9.57 19.01
N ILE A 82 1.91 9.49 18.24
CA ILE A 82 0.67 8.82 18.66
C ILE A 82 0.90 7.32 18.87
N ILE A 83 1.66 6.66 17.99
CA ILE A 83 2.01 5.23 18.12
C ILE A 83 2.81 4.97 19.41
N LEU A 84 3.67 5.92 19.81
CA LEU A 84 4.50 5.79 21.02
C LEU A 84 3.80 6.26 22.31
N GLN A 85 2.79 7.13 22.22
CA GLN A 85 2.04 7.64 23.37
C GLN A 85 0.84 6.76 23.73
N GLY A 86 0.20 6.10 22.75
CA GLY A 86 -0.72 5.03 23.05
C GLY A 86 0.06 3.88 23.67
N ASN A 87 -0.40 3.34 24.80
CA ASN A 87 0.14 2.09 25.30
C ASN A 87 0.03 1.07 24.15
N PRO A 88 1.13 0.57 23.57
CA PRO A 88 1.06 -0.26 22.37
C PRO A 88 0.21 -1.52 22.60
N SER A 89 0.15 -1.99 23.84
CA SER A 89 -0.79 -3.01 24.32
C SER A 89 -2.26 -2.60 24.14
N GLU A 90 -2.61 -1.35 24.44
CA GLU A 90 -3.96 -0.80 24.26
C GLU A 90 -4.28 -0.49 22.80
N LEU A 91 -3.31 -0.15 21.94
CA LEU A 91 -3.56 0.04 20.50
C LEU A 91 -3.83 -1.30 19.81
N LEU A 92 -3.14 -2.36 20.20
CA LEU A 92 -3.39 -3.72 19.71
C LEU A 92 -4.71 -4.30 20.28
N ASN A 93 -5.04 -3.97 21.52
CA ASN A 93 -6.33 -4.30 22.15
C ASN A 93 -7.41 -3.24 21.88
N SER A 94 -7.15 -2.22 21.05
CA SER A 94 -8.17 -1.25 20.67
C SER A 94 -8.94 -1.83 19.50
N SER A 95 -10.27 -1.70 19.55
CA SER A 95 -11.26 -1.98 18.48
C SER A 95 -10.88 -1.66 17.02
N LEU A 96 -9.78 -0.93 16.75
CA LEU A 96 -9.20 -0.73 15.41
C LEU A 96 -8.37 -1.92 14.92
N PHE A 97 -7.79 -2.71 15.82
CA PHE A 97 -7.00 -3.93 15.56
C PHE A 97 -7.59 -5.18 16.21
N GLU A 98 -8.43 -5.04 17.24
CA GLU A 98 -9.44 -6.03 17.59
C GLU A 98 -10.48 -6.09 16.46
N GLN A 99 -10.10 -6.71 15.34
CA GLN A 99 -11.07 -7.59 14.73
C GLN A 99 -11.38 -8.59 15.85
N THR A 100 -12.56 -8.50 16.45
CA THR A 100 -13.10 -9.56 17.30
C THR A 100 -13.11 -10.80 16.42
N GLN A 101 -11.99 -11.51 16.36
CA GLN A 101 -11.88 -12.81 15.74
C GLN A 101 -12.55 -13.73 16.75
N SER A 102 -13.86 -13.65 16.74
CA SER A 102 -14.72 -14.63 17.37
C SER A 102 -14.82 -15.77 16.37
N VAL A 103 -14.43 -16.96 16.79
CA VAL A 103 -14.45 -18.14 15.93
C VAL A 103 -15.63 -19.01 16.35
N ASP A 104 -16.32 -19.57 15.35
CA ASP A 104 -17.28 -20.63 15.61
C ASP A 104 -16.50 -21.93 15.71
N ILE A 105 -16.63 -22.61 16.85
CA ILE A 105 -15.89 -23.83 17.15
C ILE A 105 -16.82 -25.02 16.94
N THR A 106 -16.38 -25.95 16.09
CA THR A 106 -17.06 -27.21 15.83
C THR A 106 -16.19 -28.35 16.33
N GLY A 107 -16.80 -29.28 17.08
CA GLY A 107 -16.13 -30.48 17.54
C GLY A 107 -17.07 -31.68 17.52
N GLN A 108 -16.50 -32.84 17.85
CA GLN A 108 -17.22 -34.11 17.88
C GLN A 108 -16.83 -34.91 19.12
N ALA A 109 -17.78 -35.59 19.75
CA ALA A 109 -17.56 -36.55 20.83
C ALA A 109 -17.86 -37.97 20.36
N LEU A 110 -16.90 -38.87 20.58
CA LEU A 110 -16.91 -40.28 20.17
C LEU A 110 -16.55 -41.18 21.36
N ASP A 111 -17.01 -42.42 21.35
CA ASP A 111 -16.56 -43.47 22.28
C ASP A 111 -15.24 -44.12 21.80
N ILE A 112 -14.63 -44.98 22.61
CA ILE A 112 -13.41 -45.75 22.29
C ILE A 112 -13.54 -46.60 21.02
N GLU A 113 -14.76 -46.99 20.65
CA GLU A 113 -15.07 -47.74 19.43
C GLU A 113 -15.31 -46.83 18.21
N GLY A 114 -15.21 -45.50 18.38
CA GLY A 114 -15.48 -44.51 17.33
C GLY A 114 -16.97 -44.24 17.09
N GLN A 115 -17.85 -44.69 17.99
CA GLN A 115 -19.29 -44.44 17.92
C GLN A 115 -19.63 -43.03 18.42
N ALA A 116 -20.57 -42.35 17.76
CA ALA A 116 -21.00 -41.01 18.15
C ALA A 116 -21.73 -40.99 19.49
N ILE A 117 -21.44 -40.00 20.33
CA ILE A 117 -22.07 -39.84 21.64
C ILE A 117 -23.11 -38.73 21.59
N PHE A 118 -24.38 -39.10 21.80
CA PHE A 118 -25.50 -38.17 21.88
C PHE A 118 -25.60 -37.54 23.28
N ASN A 119 -25.96 -36.25 23.31
CA ASN A 119 -26.32 -35.51 24.52
C ASN A 119 -25.20 -35.42 25.58
N ALA A 120 -23.93 -35.44 25.17
CA ALA A 120 -22.83 -35.06 26.03
C ALA A 120 -22.87 -33.54 26.27
N SER A 121 -22.67 -33.12 27.52
CA SER A 121 -22.61 -31.72 27.92
C SER A 121 -21.25 -31.13 27.53
N ILE A 122 -21.27 -29.99 26.85
CA ILE A 122 -20.10 -29.26 26.40
C ILE A 122 -20.14 -27.88 27.04
N GLU A 123 -19.25 -27.64 27.99
CA GLU A 123 -19.12 -26.37 28.69
C GLU A 123 -17.84 -25.66 28.23
N LEU A 124 -18.01 -24.44 27.72
CA LEU A 124 -16.91 -23.52 27.47
C LEU A 124 -16.66 -22.71 28.74
N VAL A 125 -15.44 -22.78 29.26
CA VAL A 125 -15.03 -22.17 30.51
C VAL A 125 -13.85 -21.24 30.26
N ASP A 126 -13.92 -20.05 30.82
CA ASP A 126 -12.83 -19.08 30.82
C ASP A 126 -11.64 -19.60 31.63
N TYR A 127 -10.43 -19.52 31.07
CA TYR A 127 -9.25 -20.14 31.67
C TYR A 127 -8.81 -19.47 32.98
N GLU A 128 -8.94 -18.14 33.08
CA GLU A 128 -8.47 -17.36 34.24
C GLU A 128 -9.52 -17.28 35.35
N SER A 129 -10.76 -16.96 34.99
CA SER A 129 -11.86 -16.77 35.95
C SER A 129 -12.57 -18.07 36.32
N SER A 130 -12.37 -19.14 35.56
CA SER A 130 -13.13 -20.41 35.69
C SER A 130 -14.65 -20.23 35.56
N GLU A 131 -15.10 -19.15 34.93
CA GLU A 131 -16.51 -18.89 34.66
C GLU A 131 -16.98 -19.68 33.43
N THR A 132 -18.15 -20.32 33.53
CA THR A 132 -18.78 -20.98 32.38
C THR A 132 -19.40 -19.93 31.46
N LEU A 133 -18.82 -19.78 30.26
CA LEU A 133 -19.23 -18.81 29.25
C LEU A 133 -20.39 -19.30 28.39
N GLN A 134 -20.35 -20.56 27.98
CA GLN A 134 -21.37 -21.17 27.10
C GLN A 134 -21.55 -22.65 27.42
N VAL A 135 -22.77 -23.15 27.26
CA VAL A 135 -23.09 -24.58 27.37
C VAL A 135 -23.86 -25.02 26.12
N THR A 136 -23.48 -26.17 25.57
CA THR A 136 -24.15 -26.81 24.44
C THR A 136 -24.14 -28.33 24.63
N TYR A 137 -24.84 -29.06 23.76
CA TYR A 137 -24.93 -30.52 23.81
C TYR A 137 -24.63 -31.13 22.45
N THR A 138 -24.06 -32.33 22.45
CA THR A 138 -23.82 -33.07 21.21
C THR A 138 -25.12 -33.60 20.61
N ASN A 139 -25.21 -33.56 19.27
CA ASN A 139 -26.34 -34.12 18.52
C ASN A 139 -26.20 -35.63 18.29
N ASP A 140 -27.16 -36.24 17.58
CA ASP A 140 -27.20 -37.69 17.32
C ASP A 140 -25.95 -38.25 16.61
N ASN A 141 -25.21 -37.37 15.92
CA ASN A 141 -23.97 -37.70 15.22
C ASN A 141 -22.72 -37.33 16.05
N GLY A 142 -22.90 -36.94 17.31
CA GLY A 142 -21.84 -36.59 18.25
C GLY A 142 -21.25 -35.20 18.05
N TYR A 143 -21.78 -34.38 17.12
CA TYR A 143 -21.26 -33.04 16.85
C TYR A 143 -21.82 -32.01 17.80
N PHE A 144 -21.00 -31.01 18.14
CA PHE A 144 -21.40 -29.80 18.82
C PHE A 144 -20.82 -28.57 18.13
N GLN A 145 -21.47 -27.42 18.35
CA GLN A 145 -20.99 -26.14 17.87
C GLN A 145 -21.13 -25.09 18.97
N LEU A 146 -20.05 -24.37 19.21
CA LEU A 146 -20.00 -23.14 20.01
C LEU A 146 -19.86 -21.96 19.07
N LYS A 147 -20.53 -20.86 19.41
CA LYS A 147 -20.61 -19.71 18.51
C LYS A 147 -19.96 -18.50 19.15
N ASN A 148 -19.31 -17.70 18.31
CA ASN A 148 -18.74 -16.43 18.72
C ASN A 148 -17.77 -16.58 19.92
N VAL A 149 -16.92 -17.60 19.87
CA VAL A 149 -15.93 -17.86 20.92
C VAL A 149 -14.76 -16.93 20.73
N LYS A 150 -14.34 -16.21 21.79
CA LYS A 150 -13.21 -15.28 21.69
C LYS A 150 -11.94 -16.06 21.34
N SER A 151 -11.11 -15.53 20.44
CA SER A 151 -9.82 -16.12 20.06
C SER A 151 -8.77 -15.96 21.17
N GLU A 152 -8.99 -16.64 22.29
CA GLU A 152 -8.14 -16.67 23.48
C GLU A 152 -7.97 -18.13 23.95
N THR A 153 -7.07 -18.37 24.90
CA THR A 153 -6.93 -19.69 25.54
C THR A 153 -8.14 -19.97 26.41
N MET A 154 -8.82 -21.08 26.16
CA MET A 154 -10.03 -21.49 26.88
C MET A 154 -9.97 -22.93 27.35
N LEU A 155 -10.87 -23.28 28.26
CA LEU A 155 -11.08 -24.63 28.74
C LEU A 155 -12.40 -25.17 28.22
N LEU A 156 -12.37 -26.29 27.53
CA LEU A 156 -13.59 -27.05 27.20
C LEU A 156 -13.75 -28.21 28.18
N ARG A 157 -14.90 -28.28 28.85
CA ARG A 157 -15.27 -29.41 29.69
C ARG A 157 -16.37 -30.22 28.99
N VAL A 158 -16.08 -31.48 28.74
CA VAL A 158 -16.99 -32.45 28.13
C VAL A 158 -17.38 -33.49 29.18
N SER A 159 -18.67 -33.63 29.46
CA SER A 159 -19.17 -34.55 30.49
C SER A 159 -20.44 -35.27 30.06
N LEU A 160 -20.57 -36.54 30.46
CA LEU A 160 -21.76 -37.37 30.29
C LEU A 160 -21.79 -38.41 31.41
N GLU A 161 -22.98 -38.71 31.94
CA GLU A 161 -23.14 -39.73 32.97
C GLU A 161 -22.66 -41.11 32.47
N GLY A 162 -21.86 -41.80 33.29
CA GLY A 162 -21.24 -43.08 32.93
C GLY A 162 -19.90 -42.98 32.18
N TYR A 163 -19.50 -41.76 31.78
CA TYR A 163 -18.23 -41.49 31.11
C TYR A 163 -17.33 -40.58 31.96
N ASN A 164 -16.02 -40.72 31.74
CA ASN A 164 -15.02 -39.80 32.27
C ASN A 164 -15.27 -38.39 31.72
N THR A 165 -15.09 -37.40 32.58
CA THR A 165 -15.12 -36.00 32.18
C THR A 165 -13.78 -35.63 31.55
N ILE A 166 -13.80 -34.95 30.40
CA ILE A 166 -12.60 -34.48 29.72
C ILE A 166 -12.53 -32.97 29.85
N GLU A 167 -11.42 -32.47 30.36
CA GLU A 167 -11.08 -31.05 30.43
C GLU A 167 -9.94 -30.78 29.43
N ARG A 168 -10.22 -30.05 28.35
CA ARG A 168 -9.25 -29.74 27.31
C ARG A 168 -8.97 -28.25 27.25
N THR A 169 -7.72 -27.86 27.51
CA THR A 169 -7.24 -26.50 27.26
C THR A 169 -6.83 -26.36 25.80
N PHE A 170 -7.32 -25.32 25.13
CA PHE A 170 -7.05 -25.07 23.72
C PHE A 170 -7.09 -23.57 23.39
N ASP A 171 -6.48 -23.20 22.27
CA ASP A 171 -6.55 -21.84 21.72
C ASP A 171 -7.61 -21.77 20.62
N ALA A 172 -8.57 -20.85 20.74
CA ALA A 172 -9.73 -20.75 19.84
C ALA A 172 -9.39 -20.09 18.49
N VAL A 173 -8.42 -20.65 17.75
CA VAL A 173 -7.89 -20.10 16.49
C VAL A 173 -8.48 -20.80 15.26
N ASP A 174 -8.51 -22.13 15.27
CA ASP A 174 -9.00 -22.94 14.17
C ASP A 174 -10.38 -23.51 14.54
N GLY A 175 -11.45 -23.05 13.88
CA GLY A 175 -12.84 -23.40 14.20
C GLY A 175 -13.22 -24.89 14.13
N ILE A 176 -12.27 -25.80 13.93
CA ILE A 176 -12.46 -27.25 13.96
C ILE A 176 -11.54 -27.85 15.02
N MET A 177 -12.14 -28.52 16.01
CA MET A 177 -11.41 -29.22 17.06
C MET A 177 -11.14 -30.68 16.71
N GLN A 178 -10.07 -31.22 17.27
CA GLN A 178 -9.88 -32.66 17.33
C GLN A 178 -11.04 -33.33 18.10
N PRO A 179 -11.50 -34.53 17.69
CA PRO A 179 -12.55 -35.24 18.41
C PRO A 179 -12.21 -35.49 19.88
N PHE A 180 -13.23 -35.56 20.71
CA PHE A 180 -13.15 -36.01 22.10
C PHE A 180 -13.46 -37.49 22.14
N THR A 181 -12.54 -38.30 22.68
CA THR A 181 -12.75 -39.73 22.87
C THR A 181 -13.13 -40.00 24.32
N MET A 182 -14.42 -40.15 24.59
CA MET A 182 -14.92 -40.41 25.94
C MET A 182 -14.71 -41.88 26.30
N LYS A 183 -14.27 -42.12 27.53
CA LYS A 183 -14.07 -43.47 28.09
C LYS A 183 -15.06 -43.68 29.22
N ASN A 184 -15.61 -44.90 29.36
CA ASN A 184 -16.45 -45.23 30.49
C ASN A 184 -15.70 -45.08 31.81
N GLY A 185 -16.34 -44.45 32.80
CA GLY A 185 -15.77 -44.22 34.12
C GLY A 185 -16.32 -42.97 34.81
N SER A 186 -15.63 -42.53 35.87
CA SER A 186 -15.99 -41.36 36.68
C SER A 186 -14.79 -40.47 37.01
N GLU A 187 -13.73 -40.56 36.21
CA GLU A 187 -12.49 -39.80 36.39
C GLU A 187 -12.49 -38.51 35.56
N ILE A 188 -11.62 -37.58 35.92
CA ILE A 188 -11.38 -36.34 35.15
C ILE A 188 -10.07 -36.51 34.39
N THR A 189 -10.15 -36.48 33.05
CA THR A 189 -8.99 -36.52 32.16
C THR A 189 -8.66 -35.10 31.70
N LYS A 190 -7.41 -34.67 31.91
CA LYS A 190 -6.94 -33.35 31.46
C LYS A 190 -6.10 -33.48 30.20
N GLU A 191 -6.45 -32.72 29.18
CA GLU A 191 -5.77 -32.68 27.89
C GLU A 191 -5.33 -31.23 27.61
N THR A 192 -4.10 -31.06 27.12
CA THR A 192 -3.63 -29.74 26.67
C THR A 192 -3.34 -29.86 25.18
N VAL A 193 -4.12 -29.15 24.38
CA VAL A 193 -3.92 -29.01 22.93
C VAL A 193 -3.65 -27.54 22.67
N GLN A 194 -2.43 -27.11 22.99
CA GLN A 194 -1.94 -25.81 22.56
C GLN A 194 -1.33 -25.98 21.18
N SER A 195 -1.81 -25.18 20.22
CA SER A 195 -1.19 -25.11 18.91
C SER A 195 0.19 -24.46 19.08
N GLU A 196 1.26 -25.13 18.66
CA GLU A 196 2.62 -24.56 18.67
C GLU A 196 2.74 -23.30 17.79
N ASP A 197 1.74 -23.03 16.93
CA ASP A 197 1.58 -21.81 16.13
C ASP A 197 0.73 -20.73 16.85
N SER A 198 0.91 -20.57 18.15
CA SER A 198 0.33 -19.44 18.88
C SER A 198 0.87 -18.12 18.28
N GLY A 199 -0.06 -17.21 17.95
CA GLY A 199 0.22 -15.94 17.29
C GLY A 199 1.27 -15.08 18.00
N TRP A 200 1.63 -13.97 17.34
CA TRP A 200 2.66 -13.04 17.81
C TRP A 200 2.48 -12.73 19.31
N SER A 201 3.50 -13.01 20.13
CA SER A 201 3.44 -12.68 21.54
C SER A 201 3.17 -11.18 21.71
N LEU A 202 2.37 -10.81 22.72
CA LEU A 202 2.07 -9.41 23.01
C LEU A 202 3.35 -8.57 23.13
N GLU A 203 4.41 -9.16 23.70
CA GLU A 203 5.74 -8.56 23.78
C GLU A 203 6.38 -8.32 22.40
N ALA A 204 6.30 -9.29 21.49
CA ALA A 204 6.81 -9.13 20.11
C ALA A 204 6.02 -8.05 19.34
N ALA A 205 4.71 -7.98 19.54
CA ALA A 205 3.85 -6.99 18.92
C ALA A 205 4.09 -5.56 19.47
N VAL A 206 4.32 -5.43 20.78
CA VAL A 206 4.72 -4.18 21.45
C VAL A 206 6.11 -3.72 21.01
N GLY A 207 7.06 -4.64 20.90
CA GLY A 207 8.39 -4.35 20.38
C GLY A 207 8.35 -3.87 18.93
N LEU A 208 7.55 -4.53 18.09
CA LEU A 208 7.37 -4.15 16.70
C LEU A 208 6.75 -2.76 16.54
N SER A 209 5.67 -2.46 17.26
CA SER A 209 5.00 -1.15 17.17
C SER A 209 5.90 0.00 17.65
N THR A 210 6.65 -0.21 18.74
CA THR A 210 7.63 0.75 19.24
C THR A 210 8.73 1.01 18.20
N PHE A 211 9.27 -0.06 17.61
CA PHE A 211 10.29 0.04 16.57
C PHE A 211 9.77 0.83 15.35
N ILE A 212 8.55 0.54 14.91
CA ILE A 212 7.91 1.25 13.79
C ILE A 212 7.67 2.72 14.13
N GLY A 213 7.22 3.04 15.34
CA GLY A 213 7.00 4.41 15.80
C GLY A 213 8.30 5.23 15.78
N VAL A 214 9.40 4.68 16.29
CA VAL A 214 10.73 5.33 16.28
C VAL A 214 11.22 5.55 14.84
N MET A 215 11.13 4.53 13.97
CA MET A 215 11.53 4.66 12.57
C MET A 215 10.70 5.71 11.81
N THR A 216 9.41 5.81 12.12
CA THR A 216 8.50 6.80 11.53
C THR A 216 8.91 8.23 11.90
N ILE A 217 9.34 8.46 13.13
CA ILE A 217 9.83 9.77 13.58
C ILE A 217 11.15 10.12 12.90
N ILE A 218 12.10 9.18 12.84
CA ILE A 218 13.41 9.41 12.20
C ILE A 218 13.23 9.78 10.73
N THR A 219 12.43 9.01 9.99
CA THR A 219 12.15 9.28 8.57
C THR A 219 11.41 10.61 8.37
N GLY A 220 10.54 11.02 9.30
CA GLY A 220 9.92 12.33 9.30
C GLY A 220 10.92 13.47 9.48
N ILE A 221 11.91 13.33 10.37
CA ILE A 221 12.99 14.31 10.53
C ILE A 221 13.82 14.44 9.24
N VAL A 222 14.10 13.32 8.57
CA VAL A 222 14.78 13.32 7.26
C VAL A 222 13.99 14.12 6.22
N GLY A 223 12.65 14.01 6.24
CA GLY A 223 11.79 14.78 5.34
C GLY A 223 11.77 16.29 5.61
N ILE A 224 11.90 16.70 6.87
CA ILE A 224 12.11 18.13 7.20
C ILE A 224 13.41 18.64 6.57
N GLN A 225 14.49 17.85 6.64
CA GLN A 225 15.75 18.21 5.98
C GLN A 225 15.59 18.30 4.46
N ALA A 226 14.85 17.36 3.85
CA ALA A 226 14.55 17.37 2.42
C ALA A 226 13.78 18.65 2.00
N SER A 227 12.82 19.10 2.82
CA SER A 227 12.10 20.36 2.57
C SER A 227 13.02 21.58 2.60
N VAL A 228 13.93 21.65 3.58
CA VAL A 228 14.92 22.74 3.66
C VAL A 228 15.86 22.71 2.46
N GLU A 229 16.31 21.53 2.04
CA GLU A 229 17.20 21.38 0.88
C GLU A 229 16.48 21.72 -0.43
N THR A 230 15.17 21.45 -0.54
CA THR A 230 14.31 21.90 -1.65
C THR A 230 14.27 23.42 -1.77
N ARG A 231 14.18 24.14 -0.64
CA ARG A 231 14.22 25.61 -0.64
C ARG A 231 15.58 26.16 -1.04
N ARG A 232 16.66 25.45 -0.70
CA ARG A 232 18.03 25.83 -1.03
C ARG A 232 18.41 25.51 -2.48
N ALA A 233 17.74 24.55 -3.13
CA ALA A 233 17.96 24.14 -4.52
C ALA A 233 19.42 23.86 -4.91
N LYS A 234 20.19 23.22 -4.03
CA LYS A 234 21.61 22.93 -4.30
C LYS A 234 21.84 21.64 -5.08
N ARG A 235 21.20 20.56 -4.64
CA ARG A 235 21.42 19.21 -5.19
C ARG A 235 20.10 18.48 -5.38
N TYR A 236 19.63 18.36 -6.62
CA TYR A 236 18.37 17.72 -6.96
C TYR A 236 18.35 16.26 -6.51
N ARG A 237 19.35 15.47 -6.91
CA ARG A 237 19.37 14.01 -6.62
C ARG A 237 19.36 13.72 -5.13
N LYS A 238 20.16 14.47 -4.35
CA LYS A 238 20.22 14.32 -2.90
C LYS A 238 18.89 14.68 -2.25
N THR A 239 18.28 15.79 -2.67
CA THR A 239 16.97 16.22 -2.18
C THR A 239 15.89 15.17 -2.48
N GLN A 240 15.90 14.59 -3.69
CA GLN A 240 14.96 13.55 -4.11
C GLN A 240 15.12 12.25 -3.30
N TYR A 241 16.36 11.83 -2.98
CA TYR A 241 16.59 10.66 -2.12
C TYR A 241 16.14 10.90 -0.68
N LEU A 242 16.41 12.09 -0.12
CA LEU A 242 15.96 12.44 1.23
C LEU A 242 14.43 12.50 1.31
N ALA A 243 13.78 13.07 0.30
CA ALA A 243 12.31 13.06 0.19
C ALA A 243 11.78 11.63 0.04
N GLY A 244 12.45 10.78 -0.74
CA GLY A 244 12.11 9.36 -0.88
C GLY A 244 12.22 8.59 0.44
N ILE A 245 13.25 8.82 1.25
CA ILE A 245 13.39 8.21 2.59
C ILE A 245 12.25 8.68 3.51
N SER A 246 11.84 9.94 3.40
CA SER A 246 10.72 10.47 4.20
C SER A 246 9.37 9.86 3.86
N LEU A 247 9.23 9.19 2.71
CA LEU A 247 8.01 8.49 2.32
C LEU A 247 7.66 7.35 3.30
N PHE A 248 8.67 6.78 3.96
CA PHE A 248 8.49 5.75 4.98
C PHE A 248 7.97 6.31 6.32
N SER A 249 7.91 7.64 6.46
CA SER A 249 7.26 8.28 7.59
C SER A 249 5.74 8.14 7.41
N ARG A 250 5.21 7.02 7.90
CA ARG A 250 3.79 6.72 7.97
C ARG A 250 3.11 7.73 8.90
N GLY A 251 2.79 8.92 8.38
CA GLY A 251 1.98 9.94 9.05
C GLY A 251 0.58 9.39 9.33
N LEU A 252 -0.46 9.87 8.68
CA LEU A 252 -1.79 9.25 8.85
C LEU A 252 -2.10 8.34 7.66
N ILE A 253 -1.36 7.22 7.64
CA ILE A 253 -1.42 5.98 6.84
C ILE A 253 -1.39 6.12 5.30
N LEU A 254 -1.98 7.16 4.72
CA LEU A 254 -2.00 7.42 3.27
C LEU A 254 -1.64 8.89 2.93
N PHE A 255 -2.12 9.84 3.72
CA PHE A 255 -2.04 11.27 3.36
C PHE A 255 -0.63 11.86 3.40
N GLY A 256 0.18 11.49 4.39
CA GLY A 256 1.57 11.96 4.51
C GLY A 256 2.42 11.56 3.29
N PRO A 257 2.50 10.25 2.96
CA PRO A 257 3.20 9.77 1.77
C PRO A 257 2.68 10.37 0.46
N ILE A 258 1.37 10.54 0.29
CA ILE A 258 0.81 11.20 -0.91
C ILE A 258 1.33 12.63 -1.03
N LEU A 259 1.32 13.40 0.06
CA LEU A 259 1.78 14.78 0.04
C LEU A 259 3.26 14.88 -0.32
N ILE A 260 4.08 13.95 0.19
CA ILE A 260 5.50 13.83 -0.14
C ILE A 260 5.68 13.46 -1.62
N LEU A 261 4.91 12.49 -2.16
CA LEU A 261 4.96 12.12 -3.58
C LEU A 261 4.57 13.27 -4.50
N VAL A 262 3.51 14.02 -4.17
CA VAL A 262 3.12 15.20 -4.95
C VAL A 262 4.25 16.23 -4.91
N GLY A 263 4.85 16.46 -3.74
CA GLY A 263 6.03 17.31 -3.61
C GLY A 263 7.21 16.85 -4.47
N MET A 264 7.52 15.55 -4.48
CA MET A 264 8.56 14.95 -5.33
C MET A 264 8.24 15.03 -6.83
N GLY A 265 6.96 14.93 -7.20
CA GLY A 265 6.49 15.12 -8.57
C GLY A 265 6.71 16.55 -9.03
N LEU A 266 6.32 17.53 -8.21
CA LEU A 266 6.59 18.94 -8.47
C LEU A 266 8.09 19.26 -8.56
N LEU A 267 8.91 18.65 -7.70
CA LEU A 267 10.37 18.77 -7.76
C LEU A 267 10.94 18.34 -9.11
N THR A 268 10.35 17.31 -9.73
CA THR A 268 10.78 16.82 -11.05
C THR A 268 10.52 17.86 -12.14
N LEU A 269 9.43 18.63 -12.03
CA LEU A 269 9.10 19.72 -12.95
C LEU A 269 9.99 20.96 -12.75
N THR A 270 10.52 21.15 -11.54
CA THR A 270 11.41 22.27 -11.20
C THR A 270 12.88 21.86 -11.11
N LYS A 271 13.25 20.74 -11.73
CA LYS A 271 14.61 20.18 -11.65
C LYS A 271 15.67 21.17 -12.12
N GLU A 272 15.38 21.95 -13.15
CA GLU A 272 16.30 22.95 -13.75
C GLU A 272 16.68 24.08 -12.79
N GLN A 273 15.91 24.30 -11.71
CA GLN A 273 16.22 25.33 -10.72
C GLN A 273 17.32 24.92 -9.73
N PHE A 274 17.89 23.72 -9.87
CA PHE A 274 18.92 23.24 -8.97
C PHE A 274 20.32 23.54 -9.52
N GLU A 275 21.22 24.00 -8.63
CA GLU A 275 22.61 24.34 -8.97
C GLU A 275 23.35 23.16 -9.62
N ASP A 276 23.05 21.91 -9.24
CA ASP A 276 23.66 20.70 -9.80
C ASP A 276 23.16 20.31 -11.20
N THR A 277 22.23 21.07 -11.77
CA THR A 277 21.70 20.85 -13.12
C THR A 277 22.06 21.95 -14.11
N GLU A 278 22.63 23.06 -13.65
CA GLU A 278 23.14 24.16 -14.49
C GLU A 278 24.60 23.94 -14.96
N GLU A 279 25.33 22.95 -14.44
CA GLU A 279 26.74 22.66 -14.82
C GLU A 279 26.92 21.78 -16.10
N VAL A 280 26.07 21.90 -17.13
CA VAL A 280 26.29 21.24 -18.43
C VAL A 280 26.27 22.22 -19.59
#